data_AF-A0A955C8B1-F1
#
_entry.id   AF-A0A955C8B1-F1
#
_cell.length_a   1.000
_cell.length_b   1.000
_cell.length_c   1.000
_cell.angle_alpha   90.00
_cell.angle_beta   90.00
_cell.angle_gamma   90.00
#
_symmetry.space_group_name_H-M   'P 1'
#
loop_
_entity.id
_entity.type
_entity.pdbx_description
1 polymer ?
#
loop_
_entity_poly.entity_id
_entity_poly.type
_entity_poly.pdbx_seq_one_letter_code
_entity_poly.pdbx_strand_id
1 'polypeptide(L)'
;MPNERLILILEDAQSRRERMTAVLGEFDSSIRVFVFPTAAEFMREYEALHQRACIISLDHDLESPNDDVDPGDGTMVAQFLAEREPACPVIVHSSNVERADLMIYLLQNAGWRVERVGPIGDDWIETSWRIELQKLIAGCA
;
A
#
# COMPACT_ATOMS: atom_id res chain seq x y z
N MET A 1 2.62 -11.45 19.60
CA MET A 1 3.79 -10.78 20.24
C MET A 1 3.51 -9.28 20.21
N PRO A 2 3.70 -8.51 21.28
CA PRO A 2 3.11 -7.17 21.39
C PRO A 2 3.72 -6.07 20.50
N ASN A 3 4.74 -6.36 19.68
CA ASN A 3 5.49 -5.35 18.90
C ASN A 3 5.54 -5.62 17.39
N GLU A 4 4.69 -6.52 16.87
CA GLU A 4 4.70 -6.85 15.44
C GLU A 4 4.01 -5.74 14.63
N ARG A 5 4.78 -5.05 13.79
CA ARG A 5 4.30 -3.96 12.92
C ARG A 5 4.01 -4.51 11.53
N LEU A 6 2.88 -4.13 10.97
CA LEU A 6 2.44 -4.64 9.67
C LEU A 6 2.55 -3.56 8.60
N ILE A 7 3.03 -3.97 7.43
CA ILE A 7 2.93 -3.17 6.20
C ILE A 7 1.96 -3.89 5.27
N LEU A 8 0.89 -3.18 4.88
CA LEU A 8 -0.13 -3.70 3.98
C LEU A 8 0.10 -3.10 2.59
N ILE A 9 0.18 -3.94 1.57
CA ILE A 9 0.47 -3.52 0.19
C ILE A 9 -0.61 -4.06 -0.73
N LEU A 10 -1.18 -3.20 -1.57
CA LEU A 10 -2.04 -3.57 -2.68
C LEU A 10 -1.23 -3.48 -3.98
N GLU A 11 -0.89 -4.63 -4.58
CA GLU A 11 -0.03 -4.76 -5.77
C GLU A 11 -0.22 -6.13 -6.43
N ASP A 12 -0.63 -6.15 -7.70
CA ASP A 12 -0.97 -7.35 -8.48
C ASP A 12 0.19 -7.86 -9.34
N ALA A 13 1.17 -7.03 -9.67
CA ALA A 13 2.28 -7.46 -10.50
C ALA A 13 3.25 -8.32 -9.68
N GLN A 14 3.37 -9.61 -10.02
CA GLN A 14 4.23 -10.55 -9.29
C GLN A 14 5.66 -10.04 -9.14
N SER A 15 6.24 -9.49 -10.22
CA SER A 15 7.60 -8.95 -10.21
C SER A 15 7.76 -7.77 -9.24
N ARG A 16 6.77 -6.89 -9.13
CA ARG A 16 6.79 -5.76 -8.18
C ARG A 16 6.62 -6.25 -6.75
N ARG A 17 5.71 -7.20 -6.50
CA ARG A 17 5.56 -7.83 -5.18
C ARG A 17 6.84 -8.46 -4.67
N GLU A 18 7.53 -9.23 -5.52
CA GLU A 18 8.80 -9.87 -5.18
C GLU A 18 9.86 -8.83 -4.81
N ARG A 19 9.96 -7.75 -5.58
CA ARG A 19 10.92 -6.66 -5.34
C ARG A 19 10.60 -5.86 -4.08
N MET A 20 9.33 -5.50 -3.85
CA MET A 20 8.89 -4.82 -2.63
C MET A 20 9.16 -5.68 -1.39
N THR A 21 8.88 -6.99 -1.49
CA THR A 21 9.15 -7.96 -0.41
C THR A 21 10.65 -8.08 -0.15
N ALA A 22 11.48 -8.13 -1.20
CA ALA A 22 12.94 -8.19 -1.07
C ALA A 22 13.49 -6.94 -0.37
N VAL A 23 13.06 -5.74 -0.78
CA VAL A 23 13.41 -4.47 -0.12
C VAL A 23 13.00 -4.49 1.35
N LEU A 24 11.78 -4.96 1.66
CA LEU A 24 11.28 -5.04 3.02
C LEU A 24 12.01 -6.07 3.89
N GLY A 25 12.57 -7.13 3.30
CA GLY A 25 13.40 -8.12 3.99
C GLY A 25 14.72 -7.54 4.53
N GLU A 26 15.13 -6.36 4.07
CA GLU A 26 16.31 -5.65 4.60
C GLU A 26 16.00 -4.80 5.85
N PHE A 27 14.73 -4.67 6.24
CA PHE A 27 14.31 -3.91 7.41
C PHE A 27 14.29 -4.77 8.68
N ASP A 28 13.92 -4.15 9.81
CA ASP A 28 13.77 -4.82 11.10
C ASP A 28 12.87 -6.07 10.97
N SER A 29 13.38 -7.21 11.42
CA SER A 29 12.68 -8.50 11.49
C SER A 29 11.34 -8.49 12.27
N SER A 30 11.06 -7.42 13.03
CA SER A 30 9.76 -7.21 13.69
C SER A 30 8.65 -6.75 12.75
N ILE A 31 9.01 -6.31 11.53
CA ILE A 31 8.07 -5.87 10.50
C ILE A 31 7.62 -7.09 9.69
N ARG A 32 6.31 -7.25 9.56
CA ARG A 32 5.71 -8.23 8.64
C ARG A 32 4.98 -7.54 7.52
N VAL A 33 4.99 -8.20 6.36
CA VAL A 33 4.46 -7.66 5.11
C VAL A 33 3.31 -8.53 4.66
N PHE A 34 2.19 -7.90 4.34
CA PHE A 34 1.05 -8.53 3.68
C PHE A 34 0.84 -7.84 2.34
N VAL A 35 0.92 -8.61 1.26
CA VAL A 35 0.70 -8.11 -0.09
C VAL A 35 -0.55 -8.76 -0.66
N PHE A 36 -1.46 -7.93 -1.15
CA PHE A 36 -2.76 -8.33 -1.67
C PHE A 36 -2.82 -8.02 -3.17
N PRO A 37 -3.08 -9.03 -4.02
CA PRO A 37 -3.17 -8.83 -5.46
C PRO A 37 -4.51 -8.22 -5.90
N THR A 38 -5.53 -8.19 -5.02
CA THR A 38 -6.86 -7.69 -5.35
C THR A 38 -7.38 -6.75 -4.26
N ALA A 39 -8.23 -5.80 -4.66
CA ALA A 39 -8.90 -4.89 -3.75
C ALA A 39 -9.80 -5.65 -2.76
N ALA A 40 -10.50 -6.69 -3.24
CA ALA A 40 -11.38 -7.51 -2.42
C ALA A 40 -10.62 -8.23 -1.29
N GLU A 41 -9.45 -8.81 -1.58
CA GLU A 41 -8.60 -9.44 -0.56
C GLU A 41 -8.08 -8.43 0.45
N PHE A 42 -7.60 -7.28 -0.01
CA PHE A 42 -7.14 -6.20 0.87
C PHE A 42 -8.25 -5.79 1.85
N MET A 43 -9.44 -5.44 1.34
CA MET A 43 -10.56 -4.96 2.16
C MET A 43 -11.05 -6.04 3.15
N ARG A 44 -11.07 -7.31 2.72
CA ARG A 44 -11.48 -8.44 3.58
C ARG A 44 -10.54 -8.64 4.75
N GLU A 45 -9.22 -8.57 4.51
CA GLU A 45 -8.21 -8.82 5.55
C GLU A 45 -7.91 -7.59 6.40
N TYR A 46 -8.17 -6.38 5.89
CA TYR A 46 -7.91 -5.12 6.58
C TYR A 46 -8.48 -5.07 8.00
N GLU A 47 -9.71 -5.53 8.21
CA GLU A 47 -10.37 -5.51 9.51
C GLU A 47 -9.58 -6.28 10.59
N ALA A 48 -8.89 -7.36 10.24
CA ALA A 48 -8.08 -8.15 11.17
C ALA A 48 -6.65 -7.61 11.36
N LEU A 49 -6.18 -6.74 10.45
CA LEU A 49 -4.78 -6.31 10.38
C LEU A 49 -4.58 -4.84 10.76
N HIS A 50 -5.57 -3.97 10.56
CA HIS A 50 -5.41 -2.51 10.61
C HIS A 50 -4.86 -1.98 11.93
N GLN A 51 -5.24 -2.56 13.08
CA GLN A 51 -4.74 -2.12 14.40
C GLN A 51 -3.23 -2.27 14.57
N ARG A 52 -2.59 -3.12 13.75
CA ARG A 52 -1.13 -3.34 13.75
C ARG A 52 -0.47 -2.76 12.50
N ALA A 53 -1.25 -2.25 11.55
CA ALA A 53 -0.73 -1.64 10.34
C ALA A 53 0.00 -0.34 10.69
N CYS A 54 1.26 -0.25 10.33
CA CYS A 54 2.06 0.95 10.50
C CYS A 54 2.21 1.73 9.19
N ILE A 55 2.04 1.09 8.04
CA ILE A 55 2.03 1.70 6.71
C ILE A 55 1.08 0.93 5.79
N ILE A 56 0.37 1.65 4.92
CA ILE A 56 -0.37 1.08 3.79
C ILE A 56 0.26 1.60 2.49
N SER A 57 0.40 0.75 1.47
CA SER A 57 0.93 1.12 0.15
C SER A 57 -0.04 0.65 -0.94
N LEU A 58 -0.55 1.55 -1.77
CA LEU A 58 -1.62 1.27 -2.73
C LEU A 58 -1.20 1.55 -4.19
N ASP A 59 -1.26 0.53 -5.05
CA ASP A 59 -1.40 0.73 -6.49
C ASP A 59 -2.87 1.00 -6.85
N HIS A 60 -3.11 1.62 -8.00
CA HIS A 60 -4.42 1.77 -8.58
C HIS A 60 -4.75 0.66 -9.57
N ASP A 61 -3.85 0.43 -10.52
CA ASP A 61 -4.10 -0.38 -11.72
C ASP A 61 -3.87 -1.86 -11.36
N LEU A 62 -4.92 -2.58 -10.97
CA LEU A 62 -4.85 -4.00 -10.64
C LEU A 62 -5.28 -4.84 -11.82
N GLU A 63 -4.50 -5.85 -12.17
CA GLU A 63 -4.84 -6.84 -13.17
C GLU A 63 -5.13 -8.19 -12.52
N SER A 64 -6.20 -8.85 -12.97
CA SER A 64 -6.46 -10.23 -12.57
C SER A 64 -5.65 -11.18 -13.45
N PRO A 65 -5.03 -12.23 -12.87
CA PRO A 65 -4.39 -13.27 -13.68
C PRO A 65 -5.41 -14.07 -14.52
N ASN A 66 -6.71 -13.97 -14.22
CA ASN A 66 -7.80 -14.55 -14.99
C ASN A 66 -8.78 -13.44 -15.39
N ASP A 67 -8.97 -13.22 -16.70
CA ASP A 67 -9.80 -12.14 -17.27
C ASP A 67 -11.26 -12.12 -16.79
N ASP A 68 -11.75 -13.22 -16.21
CA ASP A 68 -13.14 -13.39 -15.76
C ASP A 68 -13.43 -12.84 -14.35
N VAL A 69 -12.41 -12.42 -13.60
CA VAL A 69 -12.57 -11.92 -12.22
C VAL A 69 -12.11 -10.47 -12.15
N ASP A 70 -13.03 -9.58 -11.79
CA ASP A 70 -12.72 -8.18 -11.52
C ASP A 70 -11.85 -8.07 -10.24
N PRO A 71 -10.58 -7.64 -10.34
CA PRO A 71 -9.72 -7.48 -9.16
C PRO A 71 -10.09 -6.26 -8.30
N GLY A 72 -11.01 -5.43 -8.78
CA GLY A 72 -11.25 -4.08 -8.26
C GLY A 72 -10.08 -3.14 -8.57
N ASP A 73 -10.02 -2.00 -7.88
CA ASP A 73 -8.95 -1.02 -8.09
C ASP A 73 -8.54 -0.31 -6.80
N GLY A 74 -7.45 0.46 -6.86
CA GLY A 74 -6.98 1.25 -5.72
C GLY A 74 -7.94 2.38 -5.31
N THR A 75 -8.82 2.85 -6.19
CA THR A 75 -9.84 3.87 -5.82
C THR A 75 -10.90 3.25 -4.92
N MET A 76 -11.33 2.01 -5.18
CA MET A 76 -12.24 1.26 -4.31
C MET A 76 -11.64 1.10 -2.90
N VAL A 77 -10.35 0.74 -2.82
CA VAL A 77 -9.65 0.63 -1.54
C VAL A 77 -9.51 1.99 -0.85
N ALA A 78 -9.19 3.05 -1.59
CA ALA A 78 -9.11 4.41 -1.04
C ALA A 78 -10.45 4.91 -0.48
N GLN A 79 -11.56 4.64 -1.18
CA GLN A 79 -12.92 4.94 -0.70
C GLN A 79 -13.25 4.15 0.57
N PHE A 80 -12.96 2.85 0.57
CA PHE A 80 -13.14 1.99 1.73
C PHE A 80 -12.35 2.51 2.95
N LEU A 81 -11.09 2.91 2.77
CA LEU A 81 -10.28 3.49 3.86
C LEU A 81 -10.77 4.87 4.30
N ALA A 82 -11.29 5.68 3.39
CA ALA A 82 -11.82 7.01 3.70
C ALA A 82 -13.05 6.98 4.62
N GLU A 83 -13.75 5.86 4.72
CA GLU A 83 -14.86 5.64 5.65
C GLU A 83 -14.41 5.20 7.07
N ARG A 84 -13.09 5.10 7.30
CA ARG A 84 -12.49 4.61 8.55
C ARG A 84 -11.60 5.67 9.18
N GLU A 85 -11.36 5.54 10.49
CA GLU A 85 -10.41 6.41 11.18
C GLU A 85 -8.98 6.20 10.64
N PRO A 86 -8.24 7.28 10.35
CA PRO A 86 -6.84 7.19 9.96
C PRO A 86 -5.99 6.43 11.00
N ALA A 87 -5.43 5.29 10.59
CA ALA A 87 -4.65 4.42 11.48
C ALA A 87 -3.12 4.56 11.26
N CYS A 88 -2.70 4.87 10.03
CA CYS A 88 -1.30 4.97 9.65
C CYS A 88 -1.12 5.79 8.36
N PRO A 89 0.11 6.18 7.99
CA PRO A 89 0.37 6.80 6.69
C PRO A 89 0.09 5.85 5.52
N VAL A 90 -0.36 6.42 4.40
CA VAL A 90 -0.59 5.72 3.13
C VAL A 90 0.41 6.20 2.07
N ILE A 91 1.03 5.29 1.33
CA ILE A 91 1.78 5.58 0.12
C ILE A 91 0.90 5.24 -1.08
N VAL A 92 0.68 6.19 -1.99
CA VAL A 92 0.02 5.91 -3.29
C VAL A 92 1.11 5.72 -4.35
N HIS A 93 1.22 4.50 -4.88
CA HIS A 93 2.31 4.07 -5.77
C HIS A 93 1.90 3.70 -7.20
N SER A 94 0.88 4.37 -7.74
CA SER A 94 0.40 4.10 -9.10
C SER A 94 1.15 4.85 -10.20
N SER A 95 1.17 4.32 -11.42
CA SER A 95 1.59 5.05 -12.63
C SER A 95 0.50 5.96 -13.20
N ASN A 96 -0.76 5.67 -12.88
CA ASN A 96 -1.94 6.40 -13.32
C ASN A 96 -2.12 7.68 -12.49
N VAL A 97 -1.63 8.80 -13.02
CA VAL A 97 -1.58 10.09 -12.31
C VAL A 97 -2.99 10.55 -11.89
N GLU A 98 -3.96 10.51 -12.79
CA GLU A 98 -5.32 10.99 -12.50
C GLU A 98 -5.97 10.18 -11.38
N ARG A 99 -5.76 8.86 -11.37
CA ARG A 99 -6.32 7.97 -10.36
C ARG A 99 -5.57 8.06 -9.04
N ALA A 100 -4.26 8.21 -9.08
CA ALA A 100 -3.47 8.50 -7.89
C ALA A 100 -3.92 9.80 -7.22
N ASP A 101 -4.17 10.87 -7.99
CA ASP A 101 -4.65 12.15 -7.47
C ASP A 101 -6.04 12.00 -6.82
N LEU A 102 -6.94 11.23 -7.43
CA LEU A 102 -8.24 10.92 -6.83
C LEU A 102 -8.10 10.14 -5.51
N MET A 103 -7.27 9.11 -5.46
CA MET A 103 -7.01 8.34 -4.24
C MET A 103 -6.46 9.22 -3.13
N ILE A 104 -5.48 10.08 -3.45
CA ILE A 104 -4.89 11.05 -2.52
C ILE A 104 -5.97 11.99 -1.99
N TYR A 105 -6.78 12.57 -2.87
CA TYR A 105 -7.86 13.48 -2.48
C TYR A 105 -8.83 12.80 -1.51
N LEU A 106 -9.30 11.59 -1.83
CA LEU A 106 -10.24 10.83 -1.00
C LEU A 106 -9.69 10.59 0.40
N LEU A 107 -8.45 10.10 0.48
CA LEU A 107 -7.78 9.76 1.73
C LEU A 107 -7.47 11.01 2.56
N GLN A 108 -6.90 12.05 1.96
CA GLN A 108 -6.57 13.30 2.65
C GLN A 108 -7.84 14.01 3.15
N ASN A 109 -8.92 14.02 2.38
CA ASN A 109 -10.19 14.59 2.80
C ASN A 109 -10.81 13.83 3.99
N ALA A 110 -10.50 12.53 4.13
CA ALA A 110 -10.84 11.73 5.30
C ALA A 110 -9.82 11.82 6.45
N GLY A 111 -8.81 12.69 6.34
CA GLY A 111 -7.82 12.94 7.40
C GLY A 111 -6.63 11.99 7.40
N TRP A 112 -6.48 11.13 6.40
CA TRP A 112 -5.31 10.27 6.28
C TRP A 112 -4.07 11.07 5.89
N ARG A 113 -2.92 10.70 6.46
CA ARG A 113 -1.62 11.16 5.95
C ARG A 113 -1.28 10.34 4.71
N VAL A 114 -1.02 11.03 3.59
CA VAL A 114 -0.76 10.36 2.30
C VAL A 114 0.50 10.92 1.66
N GLU A 115 1.37 10.04 1.21
CA GLU A 115 2.56 10.33 0.42
C GLU A 115 2.40 9.77 -1.00
N ARG A 116 2.93 10.47 -2.01
CA ARG A 116 2.86 10.05 -3.42
C ARG A 116 4.23 9.56 -3.88
N VAL A 117 4.29 8.33 -4.41
CA VAL A 117 5.51 7.79 -5.03
C VAL A 117 5.19 7.20 -6.39
N GLY A 118 5.45 7.94 -7.47
CA GLY A 118 5.26 7.43 -8.82
C GLY A 118 6.28 6.35 -9.19
N PRO A 119 5.89 5.31 -9.96
CA PRO A 119 6.82 4.33 -10.51
C PRO A 119 7.60 4.93 -11.69
N ILE A 120 8.54 5.83 -11.38
CA ILE A 120 9.38 6.52 -12.36
C ILE A 120 10.70 5.76 -12.49
N GLY A 121 10.96 5.21 -13.68
CA GLY A 121 12.12 4.34 -13.93
C GLY A 121 11.88 2.91 -13.46
N ASP A 122 12.74 1.98 -13.85
CA ASP A 122 12.55 0.57 -13.52
C ASP A 122 12.86 0.27 -12.05
N ASP A 123 13.75 1.02 -11.42
CA ASP A 123 14.31 0.86 -10.06
C ASP A 123 13.59 1.69 -8.98
N TRP A 124 12.39 2.18 -9.29
CA TRP A 124 11.61 3.06 -8.40
C TRP A 124 11.29 2.43 -7.03
N ILE A 125 11.20 1.09 -6.96
CA ILE A 125 10.94 0.33 -5.74
C ILE A 125 12.14 0.42 -4.79
N GLU A 126 13.33 0.13 -5.30
CA GLU A 126 14.59 0.11 -4.54
C GLU A 126 15.11 1.52 -4.24
N THR A 127 14.61 2.53 -4.98
CA THR A 127 14.98 3.93 -4.80
C THR A 127 13.86 4.73 -4.14
N SER A 128 12.97 5.34 -4.90
CA SER A 128 11.97 6.31 -4.45
C SER A 128 11.03 5.74 -3.39
N TRP A 129 10.47 4.55 -3.62
CA TRP A 129 9.56 3.90 -2.68
C TRP A 129 10.26 3.46 -1.41
N ARG A 130 11.43 2.82 -1.51
CA ARG A 130 12.27 2.45 -0.37
C ARG A 130 12.60 3.66 0.51
N ILE A 131 13.01 4.77 -0.10
CA ILE A 131 13.37 6.00 0.63
C ILE A 131 12.16 6.54 1.40
N GLU A 132 10.98 6.58 0.77
CA GLU A 132 9.78 7.07 1.45
C GLU A 132 9.33 6.13 2.57
N LEU A 133 9.36 4.83 2.30
CA LEU A 133 9.07 3.80 3.29
C LEU A 133 9.98 3.91 4.53
N GLN A 134 11.29 4.13 4.35
CA GLN A 134 12.23 4.33 5.44
C GLN A 134 11.89 5.53 6.32
N LYS A 135 11.50 6.66 5.72
CA LYS A 135 11.09 7.85 6.47
C LYS A 135 9.84 7.57 7.31
N LEU A 136 8.86 6.87 6.73
CA LEU A 136 7.60 6.57 7.41
C LEU A 136 7.80 5.56 8.54
N ILE A 137 8.58 4.49 8.33
CA ILE A 137 8.88 3.49 9.37
C ILE A 137 9.54 4.13 10.60
N ALA A 138 10.43 5.10 10.39
CA ALA A 138 11.07 5.83 11.50
C ALA A 138 10.06 6.63 12.34
N GLY A 139 8.93 7.05 11.74
CA GLY A 139 7.83 7.73 12.43
C GLY A 139 6.78 6.78 13.04
N CYS A 140 6.89 5.47 12.79
CA CYS A 140 6.03 4.44 13.38
C CYS A 140 6.55 3.90 14.73
N ALA A 141 7.56 4.55 15.31
CA ALA A 141 8.24 4.14 16.55
C ALA A 141 7.63 4.78 17.81
#